data_AF-A0A7W1MVE3-F1
#
_entry.id   AF-A0A7W1MVE3-F1
#
_cell.length_a   1.000
_cell.length_b   1.000
_cell.length_c   1.000
_cell.angle_alpha   90.00
_cell.angle_beta   90.00
_cell.angle_gamma   90.00
#
_symmetry.space_group_name_H-M   'P 1'
#
loop_
_entity.id
_entity.type
_entity.pdbx_description
1 polymer ?
#
loop_
_entity_poly.entity_id
_entity_poly.type
_entity_poly.pdbx_seq_one_letter_code
_entity_poly.pdbx_strand_id
1 'polypeptide(L)'
;MEASINKSAAVLFVVDSGASHTVFDPKFAKELSLKVESAPSTTGNGAGDVAKSVAPPAVMTLNGVKVELAEPWVIDLSKVPIPSSVKGLVGAELFKKYVVRMDPVRSTFSVFDPASYHYEAGGASIPLLVEGDKLFLEATLEVPAGKTVTHKLRIDTGIESSVNDEIVKQSAEVRSSTLGGGLGEDFKSYSGVFTSVKIGPYLVRHVWGPGGPRPAIGMELLRRFIITFDAPHGRLYLEPTAALAEPVPTPPPN
;
A
#
# COMPACT_ATOMS: atom_id res chain seq x y z
N MET A 1 -6.90 -2.68 -11.27
CA MET A 1 -6.15 -2.68 -12.54
C MET A 1 -6.34 -4.02 -13.23
N GLU A 2 -6.29 -4.10 -14.56
CA GLU A 2 -6.43 -5.37 -15.28
C GLU A 2 -5.07 -6.00 -15.58
N ALA A 3 -4.95 -7.30 -15.34
CA ALA A 3 -3.78 -8.09 -15.68
C ALA A 3 -4.16 -9.52 -16.08
N SER A 4 -3.34 -10.16 -16.91
CA SER A 4 -3.45 -11.59 -17.23
C SER A 4 -2.29 -12.36 -16.62
N ILE A 5 -2.53 -13.61 -16.22
CA ILE A 5 -1.49 -14.53 -15.71
C ILE A 5 -1.31 -15.65 -16.72
N ASN A 6 -0.08 -15.90 -17.17
CA ASN A 6 0.24 -16.98 -18.11
C ASN A 6 -0.65 -16.97 -19.38
N LYS A 7 -0.96 -15.77 -19.90
CA LYS A 7 -1.86 -15.53 -21.06
C LYS A 7 -3.34 -15.89 -20.81
N SER A 8 -3.78 -15.93 -19.56
CA SER A 8 -5.20 -16.03 -19.21
C SER A 8 -6.02 -14.84 -19.74
N ALA A 9 -7.35 -14.91 -19.57
CA ALA A 9 -8.17 -13.70 -19.62
C ALA A 9 -7.66 -12.66 -18.61
N ALA A 10 -7.81 -11.38 -18.95
CA ALA A 10 -7.51 -10.29 -18.04
C ALA A 10 -8.52 -10.27 -16.88
N VAL A 11 -8.02 -10.10 -15.67
CA VAL A 11 -8.82 -10.01 -14.44
C VAL A 11 -8.35 -8.84 -13.58
N LEU A 12 -9.17 -8.45 -12.62
CA LEU A 12 -8.86 -7.31 -11.75
C LEU A 12 -7.90 -7.71 -10.63
N PHE A 13 -6.90 -6.86 -10.42
CA PHE A 13 -6.00 -6.88 -9.29
C PHE A 13 -6.01 -5.52 -8.56
N VAL A 14 -5.74 -5.54 -7.26
CA VAL A 14 -5.37 -4.36 -6.47
C VAL A 14 -3.86 -4.18 -6.53
N VAL A 15 -3.38 -2.94 -6.63
CA VAL A 15 -1.95 -2.63 -6.59
C VAL A 15 -1.56 -2.36 -5.15
N ASP A 16 -0.65 -3.14 -4.60
CA ASP A 16 -0.32 -3.16 -3.17
C ASP A 16 1.19 -3.08 -2.96
N SER A 17 1.71 -1.87 -2.72
CA SER A 17 3.12 -1.65 -2.36
C SER A 17 3.50 -2.22 -0.99
N GLY A 18 2.52 -2.58 -0.17
CA GLY A 18 2.68 -3.26 1.10
C GLY A 18 2.84 -4.78 0.97
N ALA A 19 2.49 -5.37 -0.18
CA ALA A 19 2.61 -6.80 -0.44
C ALA A 19 4.03 -7.22 -0.85
N SER A 20 4.58 -8.21 -0.13
CA SER A 20 5.93 -8.77 -0.38
C SER A 20 6.04 -9.49 -1.72
N HIS A 21 4.94 -10.11 -2.12
CA HIS A 21 4.80 -10.88 -3.35
C HIS A 21 3.44 -10.56 -3.95
N THR A 22 3.32 -10.80 -5.24
CA THR A 22 2.02 -10.86 -5.90
C THR A 22 1.20 -12.00 -5.29
N VAL A 23 -0.05 -11.71 -4.93
CA VAL A 23 -0.96 -12.63 -4.26
C VAL A 23 -2.11 -13.00 -5.20
N PHE A 24 -2.42 -14.28 -5.32
CA PHE A 24 -3.62 -14.79 -5.98
C PHE A 24 -4.63 -15.27 -4.95
N ASP A 25 -5.91 -15.00 -5.18
CA ASP A 25 -6.98 -15.66 -4.44
C ASP A 25 -7.00 -17.17 -4.77
N PRO A 26 -7.28 -18.07 -3.81
CA PRO A 26 -7.30 -19.51 -4.07
C PRO A 26 -8.28 -19.93 -5.16
N LYS A 27 -9.42 -19.24 -5.31
CA LYS A 27 -10.38 -19.51 -6.39
C LYS A 27 -9.76 -19.21 -7.75
N PHE A 28 -9.01 -18.11 -7.86
CA PHE A 28 -8.32 -17.74 -9.09
C PHE A 28 -7.17 -18.69 -9.42
N ALA A 29 -6.36 -19.08 -8.43
CA ALA A 29 -5.30 -20.07 -8.63
C ALA A 29 -5.86 -21.40 -9.14
N LYS A 30 -7.05 -21.80 -8.65
CA LYS A 30 -7.79 -22.97 -9.14
C LYS A 30 -8.34 -22.78 -10.56
N GLU A 31 -8.91 -21.62 -10.88
CA GLU A 31 -9.36 -21.26 -12.25
C GLU A 31 -8.22 -21.41 -13.27
N LEU A 32 -6.99 -21.04 -12.87
CA LEU A 32 -5.77 -21.19 -13.67
C LEU A 32 -5.17 -22.61 -13.65
N SER A 33 -5.77 -23.56 -12.93
CA SER A 33 -5.24 -24.92 -12.75
C SER A 33 -3.80 -24.97 -12.23
N LEU A 34 -3.42 -24.01 -11.37
CA LEU A 34 -2.08 -23.95 -10.77
C LEU A 34 -1.92 -25.04 -9.70
N LYS A 35 -0.76 -25.70 -9.71
CA LYS A 35 -0.36 -26.64 -8.65
C LYS A 35 0.22 -25.85 -7.49
N VAL A 36 -0.58 -25.60 -6.46
CA VAL A 36 -0.15 -24.84 -5.28
C VAL A 36 0.48 -25.76 -4.24
N GLU A 37 1.53 -25.29 -3.59
CA GLU A 37 2.25 -26.01 -2.53
C GLU A 37 2.04 -25.31 -1.18
N SER A 38 1.97 -26.09 -0.10
CA SER A 38 1.90 -25.52 1.25
C SER A 38 3.18 -24.75 1.57
N ALA A 39 3.05 -23.59 2.21
CA ALA A 39 4.17 -22.81 2.69
C ALA A 39 3.96 -22.41 4.16
N PRO A 40 5.01 -21.97 4.87
CA PRO A 40 4.85 -21.36 6.19
C PRO A 40 3.85 -20.19 6.16
N SER A 41 3.17 -19.99 7.28
CA SER A 41 2.27 -18.86 7.48
C SER A 41 2.99 -17.52 7.27
N THR A 42 2.21 -16.49 7.01
CA THR A 42 2.68 -15.10 6.95
C THR A 42 1.88 -14.23 7.92
N THR A 43 2.16 -12.93 7.94
CA THR A 43 1.39 -11.96 8.71
C THR A 43 0.89 -10.85 7.80
N GLY A 44 -0.12 -10.12 8.23
CA GLY A 44 -0.68 -9.00 7.50
C GLY A 44 -0.85 -7.76 8.36
N ASN A 45 -1.77 -6.91 7.92
CA ASN A 45 -2.21 -5.73 8.67
C ASN A 45 -2.95 -6.11 9.97
N GLY A 46 -3.68 -7.23 9.94
CA GLY A 46 -4.39 -7.81 11.07
C GLY A 46 -3.48 -8.55 12.05
N ALA A 47 -4.11 -9.07 13.10
CA ALA A 47 -3.49 -9.90 14.11
C ALA A 47 -3.46 -11.37 13.68
N GLY A 48 -2.45 -12.10 14.17
CA GLY A 48 -2.33 -13.54 13.96
C GLY A 48 -1.67 -13.93 12.65
N ASP A 49 -1.43 -15.23 12.56
CA ASP A 49 -0.83 -15.87 11.39
C ASP A 49 -1.89 -16.08 10.30
N VAL A 50 -1.47 -15.87 9.06
CA VAL A 50 -2.27 -16.04 7.85
C VAL A 50 -1.73 -17.23 7.09
N ALA A 51 -2.61 -18.21 6.84
CA ALA A 51 -2.26 -19.37 6.04
C ALA A 51 -1.91 -18.94 4.61
N LYS A 52 -0.85 -19.53 4.07
CA LYS A 52 -0.33 -19.22 2.74
C LYS A 52 0.07 -20.50 2.02
N SER A 53 -0.16 -20.51 0.72
CA SER A 53 0.45 -21.42 -0.23
C SER A 53 1.29 -20.65 -1.26
N VAL A 54 2.08 -21.37 -2.04
CA VAL A 54 2.90 -20.83 -3.12
C VAL A 54 2.47 -21.45 -4.44
N ALA A 55 2.34 -20.63 -5.48
CA ALA A 55 2.12 -21.06 -6.86
C ALA A 55 3.47 -21.21 -7.59
N PRO A 56 3.53 -21.99 -8.69
CA PRO A 56 4.72 -22.05 -9.53
C PRO A 56 5.02 -20.67 -10.16
N PRO A 57 6.24 -20.47 -10.67
CA PRO A 57 6.59 -19.26 -11.39
C PRO A 57 5.57 -18.93 -12.49
N ALA A 58 5.22 -17.65 -12.61
CA ALA A 58 4.21 -17.17 -13.53
C ALA A 58 4.61 -15.84 -14.15
N VAL A 59 4.00 -15.51 -15.29
CA VAL A 59 4.17 -14.22 -15.95
C VAL A 59 2.86 -13.45 -15.85
N MET A 60 2.91 -12.29 -15.19
CA MET A 60 1.82 -11.32 -15.21
C MET A 60 2.03 -10.36 -16.38
N THR A 61 1.00 -10.17 -17.21
CA THR A 61 0.99 -9.15 -18.26
C THR A 61 -0.02 -8.07 -17.93
N LEU A 62 0.43 -6.83 -17.83
CA LEU A 62 -0.36 -5.65 -17.46
C LEU A 62 0.18 -4.43 -18.20
N ASN A 63 -0.70 -3.56 -18.73
CA ASN A 63 -0.32 -2.37 -19.50
C ASN A 63 0.76 -2.63 -20.58
N GLY A 64 0.73 -3.81 -21.24
CA GLY A 64 1.72 -4.22 -22.23
C GLY A 64 3.08 -4.68 -21.68
N VAL A 65 3.29 -4.59 -20.36
CA VAL A 65 4.50 -4.99 -19.66
C VAL A 65 4.37 -6.40 -19.10
N LYS A 66 5.47 -7.17 -19.12
CA LYS A 66 5.56 -8.49 -18.48
C LYS A 66 6.31 -8.39 -17.15
N VAL A 67 5.67 -8.83 -16.08
CA VAL A 67 6.26 -8.95 -14.75
C VAL A 67 6.45 -10.44 -14.47
N GLU A 68 7.70 -10.83 -14.23
CA GLU A 68 8.06 -12.19 -13.84
C GLU A 68 7.76 -12.37 -12.35
N LEU A 69 6.97 -13.39 -12.03
CA LEU A 69 6.60 -13.74 -10.67
C LEU A 69 7.30 -15.05 -10.33
N ALA A 70 8.40 -14.98 -9.60
CA ALA A 70 9.18 -16.18 -9.24
C ALA A 70 8.40 -17.08 -8.28
N GLU A 71 7.68 -16.48 -7.34
CA GLU A 71 6.97 -17.18 -6.28
C GLU A 71 5.69 -16.42 -5.89
N PRO A 72 4.62 -16.45 -6.73
CA PRO A 72 3.35 -15.85 -6.36
C PRO A 72 2.76 -16.56 -5.14
N TRP A 73 2.25 -15.76 -4.19
CA TRP A 73 1.58 -16.28 -3.01
C TRP A 73 0.12 -16.58 -3.32
N VAL A 74 -0.44 -17.57 -2.63
CA VAL A 74 -1.87 -17.89 -2.67
C VAL A 74 -2.41 -17.76 -1.25
N ILE A 75 -3.27 -16.77 -1.03
CA ILE A 75 -3.81 -16.41 0.29
C ILE A 75 -5.30 -16.11 0.10
N ASP A 76 -6.14 -16.61 1.00
CA ASP A 76 -7.58 -16.33 0.99
C ASP A 76 -7.84 -14.83 1.23
N LEU A 77 -8.37 -14.16 0.21
CA LEU A 77 -8.67 -12.73 0.25
C LEU A 77 -10.12 -12.44 0.63
N SER A 78 -10.93 -13.45 0.97
CA SER A 78 -12.37 -13.30 1.20
C SER A 78 -12.74 -12.40 2.37
N LYS A 79 -11.83 -12.21 3.34
CA LYS A 79 -11.99 -11.29 4.48
C LYS A 79 -11.35 -9.91 4.25
N VAL A 80 -10.60 -9.74 3.16
CA VAL A 80 -9.96 -8.46 2.83
C VAL A 80 -11.03 -7.52 2.26
N PRO A 81 -11.08 -6.23 2.65
CA PRO A 81 -12.08 -5.28 2.18
C PRO A 81 -11.79 -4.81 0.73
N ILE A 82 -11.81 -5.75 -0.21
CA ILE A 82 -11.63 -5.50 -1.65
C ILE A 82 -12.84 -6.00 -2.44
N PRO A 83 -13.14 -5.44 -3.62
CA PRO A 83 -14.25 -5.91 -4.44
C PRO A 83 -14.13 -7.41 -4.77
N SER A 84 -15.23 -8.15 -4.70
CA SER A 84 -15.25 -9.60 -4.95
C SER A 84 -14.85 -10.02 -6.39
N SER A 85 -14.81 -9.05 -7.30
CA SER A 85 -14.31 -9.21 -8.68
C SER A 85 -12.79 -9.18 -8.78
N VAL A 86 -12.10 -8.70 -7.74
CA VAL A 86 -10.63 -8.72 -7.64
C VAL A 86 -10.17 -10.15 -7.39
N LYS A 87 -9.16 -10.58 -8.15
CA LYS A 87 -8.60 -11.93 -8.14
C LYS A 87 -7.24 -12.02 -7.43
N GLY A 88 -6.69 -10.89 -6.98
CA GLY A 88 -5.40 -10.85 -6.33
C GLY A 88 -4.86 -9.45 -6.05
N LEU A 89 -3.63 -9.42 -5.53
CA LEU A 89 -2.83 -8.22 -5.23
C LEU A 89 -1.55 -8.24 -6.08
N VAL A 90 -1.14 -7.10 -6.64
CA VAL A 90 0.16 -6.93 -7.32
C VAL A 90 1.16 -6.34 -6.32
N GLY A 91 2.22 -7.10 -6.03
CA GLY A 91 3.18 -6.78 -4.98
C GLY A 91 4.53 -6.25 -5.47
N ALA A 92 5.55 -6.45 -4.64
CA ALA A 92 6.89 -5.89 -4.79
C ALA A 92 7.59 -6.18 -6.13
N GLU A 93 7.26 -7.27 -6.84
CA GLU A 93 7.87 -7.61 -8.12
C GLU A 93 7.65 -6.50 -9.17
N LEU A 94 6.48 -5.85 -9.14
CA LEU A 94 6.16 -4.72 -10.00
C LEU A 94 7.03 -3.51 -9.63
N PHE A 95 6.98 -3.08 -8.37
CA PHE A 95 7.61 -1.85 -7.91
C PHE A 95 9.13 -1.90 -7.98
N LYS A 96 9.74 -3.07 -7.73
CA LYS A 96 11.20 -3.22 -7.76
C LYS A 96 11.78 -3.13 -9.17
N LYS A 97 10.98 -3.46 -10.19
CA LYS A 97 11.45 -3.57 -11.57
C LYS A 97 11.03 -2.39 -12.44
N TYR A 98 9.91 -1.76 -12.15
CA TYR A 98 9.31 -0.74 -13.00
C TYR A 98 9.03 0.54 -12.25
N VAL A 99 8.94 1.64 -13.02
CA VAL A 99 8.39 2.89 -12.50
C VAL A 99 6.86 2.79 -12.56
N VAL A 100 6.21 3.03 -11.43
CA VAL A 100 4.76 2.86 -11.28
C VAL A 100 4.12 4.20 -10.97
N ARG A 101 3.24 4.69 -11.85
CA ARG A 101 2.46 5.91 -11.63
C ARG A 101 1.01 5.58 -11.33
N MET A 102 0.48 6.18 -10.27
CA MET A 102 -0.89 5.98 -9.79
C MET A 102 -1.57 7.34 -9.61
N ASP A 103 -2.74 7.52 -10.22
CA ASP A 103 -3.65 8.63 -9.92
C ASP A 103 -4.89 8.03 -9.22
N PRO A 104 -4.93 8.08 -7.88
CA PRO A 104 -6.01 7.50 -7.10
C PRO A 104 -7.36 8.19 -7.34
N VAL A 105 -7.37 9.48 -7.66
CA VAL A 105 -8.60 10.25 -7.89
C VAL A 105 -9.23 9.85 -9.21
N ARG A 106 -8.43 9.67 -10.26
CA ARG A 106 -8.91 9.24 -11.59
C ARG A 106 -8.94 7.72 -11.75
N SER A 107 -8.53 6.96 -10.74
CA SER A 107 -8.35 5.51 -10.82
C SER A 107 -7.48 5.06 -12.01
N THR A 108 -6.42 5.83 -12.32
CA THR A 108 -5.51 5.50 -13.43
C THR A 108 -4.18 4.96 -12.92
N PHE A 109 -3.59 4.08 -13.73
CA PHE A 109 -2.38 3.35 -13.40
C PHE A 109 -1.52 3.20 -14.65
N SER A 110 -0.21 3.47 -14.53
CA SER A 110 0.74 3.39 -15.63
C SER A 110 2.06 2.78 -15.15
N VAL A 111 2.72 2.06 -16.05
CA VAL A 111 3.98 1.36 -15.79
C VAL A 111 4.96 1.72 -16.88
N PHE A 112 6.17 2.08 -16.47
CA PHE A 112 7.21 2.53 -17.39
C PHE A 112 8.49 1.72 -17.19
N ASP A 113 9.23 1.53 -18.27
CA ASP A 113 10.59 0.99 -18.22
C ASP A 113 11.52 2.05 -17.59
N PRO A 114 12.20 1.73 -16.47
CA PRO A 114 13.06 2.69 -15.79
C PRO A 114 14.18 3.23 -16.69
N ALA A 115 14.70 2.45 -17.65
CA ALA A 115 15.79 2.89 -18.52
C ALA A 115 15.39 4.04 -19.47
N SER A 116 14.09 4.20 -19.73
CA SER A 116 13.55 5.24 -20.61
C SER A 116 12.71 6.28 -19.87
N TYR A 117 12.50 6.09 -18.57
CA TYR A 117 11.62 6.95 -17.80
C TYR A 117 12.29 8.28 -17.48
N HIS A 118 11.58 9.35 -17.78
CA HIS A 118 11.94 10.69 -17.36
C HIS A 118 10.75 11.30 -16.64
N TYR A 119 10.96 11.70 -15.39
CA TYR A 119 9.92 12.39 -14.65
C TYR A 119 9.68 13.77 -15.25
N GLU A 120 8.46 14.01 -15.71
CA GLU A 120 8.01 15.33 -16.10
C GLU A 120 7.62 16.13 -14.84
N ALA A 121 8.05 17.39 -14.77
CA ALA A 121 7.79 18.24 -13.62
C ALA A 121 6.29 18.34 -13.30
N GLY A 122 5.95 18.41 -12.02
CA GLY A 122 4.55 18.48 -11.55
C GLY A 122 4.38 18.34 -10.05
N GLY A 123 5.43 17.85 -9.36
CA GLY A 123 5.42 17.59 -7.93
C GLY A 123 6.82 17.58 -7.33
N ALA A 124 6.88 17.20 -6.05
CA ALA A 124 8.13 17.10 -5.31
C ALA A 124 8.75 15.71 -5.52
N SER A 125 10.06 15.68 -5.73
CA SER A 125 10.85 14.45 -5.66
C SER A 125 11.39 14.28 -4.24
N ILE A 126 11.01 13.18 -3.58
CA ILE A 126 11.50 12.82 -2.25
C ILE A 126 12.25 11.49 -2.29
N PRO A 127 13.18 11.24 -1.35
CA PRO A 127 13.85 9.95 -1.25
C PRO A 127 12.85 8.81 -1.04
N LEU A 128 12.99 7.76 -1.84
CA LEU A 128 12.29 6.49 -1.65
C LEU A 128 13.31 5.47 -1.17
N LEU A 129 13.11 4.96 0.04
CA LEU A 129 13.97 3.95 0.64
C LEU A 129 13.41 2.56 0.26
N VAL A 130 14.25 1.73 -0.33
CA VAL A 130 13.89 0.35 -0.72
C VAL A 130 14.63 -0.61 0.20
N GLU A 131 13.91 -1.34 1.03
CA GLU A 131 14.48 -2.33 1.94
C GLU A 131 13.82 -3.69 1.72
N GLY A 132 14.57 -4.60 1.10
CA GLY A 132 14.07 -5.92 0.72
C GLY A 132 12.96 -5.85 -0.34
N ASP A 133 11.71 -5.99 0.12
CA ASP A 133 10.49 -5.95 -0.68
C ASP A 133 9.54 -4.81 -0.29
N LYS A 134 9.98 -3.91 0.61
CA LYS A 134 9.19 -2.79 1.10
C LYS A 134 9.75 -1.45 0.66
N LEU A 135 8.83 -0.51 0.48
CA LEU A 135 9.08 0.87 0.15
C LEU A 135 8.80 1.75 1.37
N PHE A 136 9.68 2.69 1.64
CA PHE A 136 9.54 3.62 2.76
C PHE A 136 9.84 5.06 2.35
N LEU A 137 9.26 5.98 3.11
CA LEU A 137 9.62 7.39 3.12
C LEU A 137 9.84 7.85 4.56
N GLU A 138 10.55 8.96 4.74
CA GLU A 138 10.57 9.67 6.02
C GLU A 138 9.43 10.69 6.07
N ALA A 139 8.67 10.67 7.16
CA ALA A 139 7.63 11.65 7.44
C ALA A 139 7.85 12.26 8.83
N THR A 140 7.57 13.56 8.94
CA THR A 140 7.56 14.25 10.22
C THR A 140 6.13 14.30 10.75
N LEU A 141 5.92 13.74 11.94
CA LEU A 141 4.64 13.61 12.62
C LEU A 141 4.60 14.57 13.81
N GLU A 142 3.56 15.39 13.88
CA GLU A 142 3.33 16.32 14.98
C GLU A 142 2.10 15.88 15.78
N VAL A 143 2.24 15.86 17.10
CA VAL A 143 1.15 15.69 18.08
C VAL A 143 1.10 16.95 18.97
N PRO A 144 0.09 17.14 19.83
CA PRO A 144 -0.06 18.35 20.63
C PRO A 144 1.16 18.72 21.49
N ALA A 145 1.13 19.96 21.98
CA ALA A 145 2.26 20.61 22.66
C ALA A 145 3.53 20.73 21.79
N GLY A 146 3.39 20.71 20.46
CA GLY A 146 4.48 20.88 19.50
C GLY A 146 5.43 19.70 19.42
N LYS A 147 5.09 18.56 20.03
CA LYS A 147 5.95 17.37 19.98
C LYS A 147 5.97 16.83 18.56
N THR A 148 7.18 16.76 18.02
CA THR A 148 7.44 16.37 16.64
C THR A 148 8.44 15.22 16.60
N VAL A 149 8.18 14.21 15.78
CA VAL A 149 9.13 13.13 15.48
C VAL A 149 9.23 12.93 13.97
N THR A 150 10.40 12.51 13.49
CA THR A 150 10.57 12.06 12.11
C THR A 150 10.79 10.56 12.14
N HIS A 151 9.89 9.82 11.52
CA HIS A 151 9.95 8.36 11.43
C HIS A 151 9.95 7.89 9.99
N LYS A 152 10.58 6.73 9.77
CA LYS A 152 10.50 5.99 8.52
C LYS A 152 9.17 5.23 8.49
N LEU A 153 8.32 5.54 7.50
CA LEU A 153 7.00 4.93 7.33
C LEU A 153 6.99 4.04 6.10
N ARG A 154 6.46 2.82 6.24
CA ARG A 154 6.20 1.93 5.10
C ARG A 154 5.10 2.53 4.23
N ILE A 155 5.31 2.61 2.92
CA ILE A 155 4.28 3.06 1.98
C ILE A 155 3.45 1.86 1.56
N ASP A 156 2.16 1.87 1.89
CA ASP A 156 1.26 0.74 1.70
C ASP A 156 -0.02 1.18 0.99
N THR A 157 -0.08 0.95 -0.33
CA THR A 157 -1.28 1.23 -1.14
C THR A 157 -2.40 0.21 -0.93
N GLY A 158 -2.17 -0.86 -0.17
CA GLY A 158 -3.14 -1.90 0.17
C GLY A 158 -3.96 -1.63 1.44
N ILE A 159 -3.65 -0.57 2.20
CA ILE A 159 -4.40 -0.18 3.40
C ILE A 159 -5.13 1.16 3.21
N GLU A 160 -6.36 1.26 3.72
CA GLU A 160 -7.20 2.46 3.56
C GLU A 160 -6.83 3.61 4.51
N SER A 161 -6.24 3.30 5.66
CA SER A 161 -5.94 4.29 6.70
C SER A 161 -4.95 5.37 6.26
N SER A 162 -4.84 6.47 7.02
CA SER A 162 -3.92 7.58 6.70
C SER A 162 -2.47 7.27 7.09
N VAL A 163 -2.10 7.47 8.36
CA VAL A 163 -0.78 7.21 8.93
C VAL A 163 -0.94 6.37 10.19
N ASN A 164 -0.23 5.25 10.23
CA ASN A 164 -0.06 4.45 11.42
C ASN A 164 1.24 4.85 12.12
N ASP A 165 1.16 5.25 13.38
CA ASP A 165 2.34 5.43 14.24
C ASP A 165 1.95 5.44 15.73
N GLU A 166 2.76 4.83 16.61
CA GLU A 166 2.50 4.83 18.04
C GLU A 166 2.47 6.22 18.68
N ILE A 167 3.14 7.23 18.10
CA ILE A 167 3.14 8.58 18.68
C ILE A 167 1.73 9.16 18.79
N VAL A 168 0.77 8.69 17.98
CA VAL A 168 -0.64 9.13 18.04
C VAL A 168 -1.27 8.90 19.40
N LYS A 169 -0.72 8.03 20.26
CA LYS A 169 -1.14 7.86 21.66
C LYS A 169 -1.00 9.15 22.50
N GLN A 170 -0.23 10.12 22.02
CA GLN A 170 -0.03 11.43 22.63
C GLN A 170 -0.90 12.52 21.98
N SER A 171 -1.81 12.15 21.08
CA SER A 171 -2.83 13.03 20.54
C SER A 171 -3.72 13.60 21.66
N ALA A 172 -4.29 14.79 21.42
CA ALA A 172 -5.28 15.40 22.29
C ALA A 172 -6.60 14.61 22.24
N GLU A 173 -6.83 13.91 21.14
CA GLU A 173 -7.97 13.04 20.93
C GLU A 173 -7.49 11.64 20.54
N VAL A 174 -7.77 10.66 21.41
CA VAL A 174 -7.49 9.24 21.20
C VAL A 174 -8.76 8.46 21.54
N ARG A 175 -9.15 7.54 20.65
CA ARG A 175 -10.32 6.67 20.83
C ARG A 175 -9.90 5.21 20.70
N SER A 176 -10.60 4.32 21.41
CA SER A 176 -10.50 2.90 21.10
C SER A 176 -11.09 2.63 19.71
N SER A 177 -10.41 1.79 18.94
CA SER A 177 -10.79 1.46 17.57
C SER A 177 -10.56 -0.02 17.29
N THR A 178 -11.38 -0.61 16.42
CA THR A 178 -11.06 -1.88 15.78
C THR A 178 -10.13 -1.61 14.61
N LEU A 179 -8.97 -2.23 14.59
CA LEU A 179 -7.98 -2.18 13.52
C LEU A 179 -7.80 -3.59 12.93
N GLY A 180 -6.98 -3.70 11.88
CA GLY A 180 -6.58 -4.99 11.31
C GLY A 180 -7.04 -5.20 9.88
N GLY A 181 -8.15 -4.58 9.48
CA GLY A 181 -8.72 -4.60 8.12
C GLY A 181 -7.69 -4.89 7.03
N GLY A 182 -7.79 -6.08 6.43
CA GLY A 182 -6.75 -6.67 5.59
C GLY A 182 -6.53 -8.15 5.90
N LEU A 183 -5.31 -8.64 5.66
CA LEU A 183 -4.90 -10.01 6.01
C LEU A 183 -4.70 -10.16 7.51
N GLY A 184 -5.32 -11.19 8.11
CA GLY A 184 -5.33 -11.45 9.56
C GLY A 184 -6.68 -11.14 10.19
N GLU A 185 -6.76 -11.25 11.51
CA GLU A 185 -7.99 -10.92 12.25
C GLU A 185 -7.99 -9.48 12.72
N ASP A 186 -9.18 -8.90 12.79
CA ASP A 186 -9.38 -7.60 13.42
C ASP A 186 -9.01 -7.65 14.91
N PHE A 187 -8.48 -6.56 15.44
CA PHE A 187 -8.06 -6.44 16.83
C PHE A 187 -8.43 -5.08 17.41
N LYS A 188 -8.59 -5.03 18.74
CA LYS A 188 -8.83 -3.78 19.46
C LYS A 188 -7.51 -3.06 19.71
N SER A 189 -7.49 -1.78 19.36
CA SER A 189 -6.37 -0.87 19.60
C SER A 189 -6.93 0.54 19.81
N TYR A 190 -6.16 1.56 19.45
CA TYR A 190 -6.51 2.96 19.48
C TYR A 190 -6.15 3.66 18.17
N SER A 191 -6.81 4.79 17.95
CA SER A 191 -6.50 5.73 16.88
C SER A 191 -6.71 7.15 17.40
N GLY A 192 -6.09 8.14 16.76
CA GLY A 192 -6.19 9.53 17.18
C GLY A 192 -5.78 10.50 16.09
N VAL A 193 -5.65 11.77 16.46
CA VAL A 193 -5.37 12.87 15.53
C VAL A 193 -3.92 13.33 15.65
N PHE A 194 -3.18 13.25 14.55
CA PHE A 194 -1.93 13.99 14.39
C PHE A 194 -2.27 15.46 14.11
N THR A 195 -1.62 16.38 14.83
CA THR A 195 -1.70 17.83 14.57
C THR A 195 -1.32 18.11 13.12
N SER A 196 -0.23 17.50 12.67
CA SER A 196 0.19 17.52 11.27
C SER A 196 1.03 16.31 10.89
N VAL A 197 1.01 15.98 9.60
CA VAL A 197 1.91 15.03 8.95
C VAL A 197 2.58 15.76 7.80
N LYS A 198 3.91 15.77 7.79
CA LYS A 198 4.72 16.38 6.75
C LYS A 198 5.50 15.33 5.97
N ILE A 199 5.39 15.39 4.64
CA ILE A 199 6.09 14.52 3.70
C ILE A 199 6.74 15.42 2.64
N GLY A 200 8.07 15.49 2.64
CA GLY A 200 8.79 16.46 1.82
C GLY A 200 8.29 17.90 2.07
N PRO A 201 7.86 18.64 1.03
CA PRO A 201 7.33 19.99 1.20
C PRO A 201 5.85 20.03 1.62
N TYR A 202 5.15 18.90 1.60
CA TYR A 202 3.70 18.86 1.83
C TYR A 202 3.38 18.70 3.31
N LEU A 203 2.45 19.50 3.80
CA LEU A 203 1.95 19.48 5.17
C LEU A 203 0.45 19.23 5.16
N VAL A 204 0.01 18.13 5.75
CA VAL A 204 -1.40 17.82 5.96
C VAL A 204 -1.71 17.98 7.45
N ARG A 205 -2.73 18.77 7.79
CA ARG A 205 -3.11 19.04 9.18
C ARG A 205 -4.32 18.21 9.58
N HIS A 206 -4.46 17.94 10.88
CA HIS A 206 -5.57 17.20 11.47
C HIS A 206 -5.77 15.82 10.81
N VAL A 207 -4.74 14.99 10.87
CA VAL A 207 -4.74 13.66 10.23
C VAL A 207 -5.20 12.63 11.25
N TRP A 208 -6.38 12.02 11.06
CA TRP A 208 -6.80 10.91 11.90
C TRP A 208 -6.14 9.61 11.44
N GLY A 209 -5.45 8.89 12.33
CA GLY A 209 -4.76 7.64 11.98
C GLY A 209 -4.68 6.62 13.12
N PRO A 210 -4.47 5.34 12.78
CA PRO A 210 -4.28 4.26 13.75
C PRO A 210 -2.98 4.42 14.56
N GLY A 211 -2.98 3.87 15.77
CA GLY A 211 -1.78 3.70 16.58
C GLY A 211 -1.27 2.26 16.54
N GLY A 212 0.00 2.07 16.25
CA GLY A 212 0.61 0.75 16.26
C GLY A 212 2.12 0.73 15.98
N PRO A 213 2.80 -0.36 16.32
CA PRO A 213 4.27 -0.49 16.30
C PRO A 213 4.89 -0.62 14.90
N ARG A 214 4.07 -0.64 13.85
CA ARG A 214 4.50 -0.84 12.45
C ARG A 214 4.21 0.43 11.64
N PRO A 215 5.08 1.46 11.68
CA PRO A 215 4.77 2.74 11.08
C PRO A 215 4.51 2.64 9.57
N ALA A 216 3.41 3.22 9.12
CA ALA A 216 2.98 3.11 7.72
C ALA A 216 2.18 4.33 7.28
N ILE A 217 2.14 4.55 5.97
CA ILE A 217 1.27 5.49 5.30
C ILE A 217 0.40 4.73 4.29
N GLY A 218 -0.91 5.00 4.32
CA GLY A 218 -1.91 4.34 3.51
C GLY A 218 -2.72 5.29 2.61
N MET A 219 -3.75 4.74 1.99
CA MET A 219 -4.47 5.37 0.90
C MET A 219 -5.17 6.68 1.26
N GLU A 220 -5.62 6.89 2.50
CA GLU A 220 -6.24 8.17 2.87
C GLU A 220 -5.26 9.35 2.79
N LEU A 221 -3.96 9.14 3.07
CA LEU A 221 -2.96 10.19 2.87
C LEU A 221 -2.40 10.16 1.45
N LEU A 222 -2.17 8.97 0.89
CA LEU A 222 -1.61 8.80 -0.45
C LEU A 222 -2.53 9.33 -1.56
N ARG A 223 -3.86 9.21 -1.43
CA ARG A 223 -4.85 9.69 -2.44
C ARG A 223 -4.80 11.20 -2.69
N ARG A 224 -4.13 11.95 -1.82
CA ARG A 224 -3.90 13.39 -1.96
C ARG A 224 -2.91 13.71 -3.07
N PHE A 225 -2.21 12.70 -3.59
CA PHE A 225 -1.20 12.85 -4.62
C PHE A 225 -1.49 11.92 -5.81
N ILE A 226 -1.05 12.35 -6.98
CA ILE A 226 -0.62 11.41 -8.02
C ILE A 226 0.79 10.98 -7.61
N ILE A 227 0.98 9.66 -7.51
CA ILE A 227 2.15 9.06 -6.91
C ILE A 227 2.92 8.34 -8.01
N THR A 228 4.21 8.66 -8.15
CA THR A 228 5.11 7.88 -9.00
C THR A 228 6.18 7.23 -8.15
N PHE A 229 6.10 5.91 -8.03
CA PHE A 229 7.12 5.07 -7.42
C PHE A 229 8.21 4.77 -8.45
N ASP A 230 9.36 5.39 -8.29
CA ASP A 230 10.57 5.12 -9.07
C ASP A 230 11.60 4.46 -8.16
N ALA A 231 11.27 3.24 -7.71
CA ALA A 231 12.14 2.46 -6.83
C ALA A 231 13.49 2.12 -7.47
N PRO A 232 13.60 1.82 -8.78
CA PRO A 232 14.90 1.61 -9.43
C PRO A 232 15.87 2.79 -9.29
N HIS A 233 15.36 4.03 -9.23
CA HIS A 233 16.17 5.23 -8.99
C HIS A 233 16.10 5.77 -7.56
N GLY A 234 15.42 5.09 -6.63
CA GLY A 234 15.27 5.52 -5.24
C GLY A 234 14.50 6.84 -5.09
N ARG A 235 13.51 7.09 -5.95
CA ARG A 235 12.71 8.33 -5.95
C ARG A 235 11.22 8.04 -5.81
N LEU A 236 10.55 8.88 -5.03
CA LEU A 236 9.09 8.97 -4.98
C LEU A 236 8.72 10.38 -5.43
N TYR A 237 7.87 10.47 -6.44
CA TYR A 237 7.33 11.74 -6.90
C TYR A 237 5.89 11.89 -6.41
N LEU A 238 5.60 13.03 -5.80
CA LEU A 238 4.29 13.35 -5.26
C LEU A 238 3.78 14.64 -5.91
N GLU A 239 2.85 14.50 -6.84
CA GLU A 239 2.14 15.62 -7.48
C GLU A 239 0.83 15.86 -6.72
N PRO A 240 0.58 17.07 -6.19
CA PRO A 240 -0.62 17.33 -5.40
C PRO A 240 -1.87 17.25 -6.27
N THR A 241 -2.91 16.60 -5.76
CA THR A 241 -4.27 16.63 -6.35
C THR A 241 -5.12 17.68 -5.63
N ALA A 242 -6.33 17.93 -6.14
CA ALA A 242 -7.33 18.73 -5.42
C ALA A 242 -7.63 18.17 -4.01
N ALA A 243 -7.50 16.85 -3.82
CA ALA A 243 -7.74 16.19 -2.54
C ALA A 243 -6.73 16.56 -1.45
N LEU A 244 -5.58 17.17 -1.79
CA LEU A 244 -4.62 17.63 -0.79
C LEU A 244 -5.26 18.63 0.21
N ALA A 245 -6.20 19.45 -0.26
CA ALA A 245 -6.90 20.44 0.58
C ALA A 245 -8.11 19.86 1.34
N GLU A 246 -8.54 18.63 1.04
CA GLU A 246 -9.69 18.01 1.72
C GLU A 246 -9.36 17.68 3.18
N PRO A 247 -10.32 17.79 4.10
CA PRO A 247 -10.11 17.29 5.46
C PRO A 247 -9.85 15.78 5.45
N VAL A 248 -9.01 15.29 6.36
CA VAL A 248 -8.91 13.84 6.61
C VAL A 248 -10.14 13.43 7.41
N PRO A 249 -10.93 12.43 6.96
CA PRO A 249 -12.10 11.97 7.69
C PRO A 249 -11.75 11.49 9.10
N THR A 250 -12.60 11.85 10.06
CA THR A 250 -12.60 11.20 11.37
C THR A 250 -13.43 9.92 11.29
N PRO A 251 -13.05 8.83 11.98
CA PRO A 251 -13.87 7.65 12.04
C PRO A 251 -15.20 7.99 12.73
N PRO A 252 -16.29 7.29 12.37
CA PRO A 252 -17.58 7.47 13.02
C PRO A 252 -17.45 7.27 14.54
N PRO A 253 -18.29 7.94 15.35
CA PRO A 253 -18.36 7.66 16.78
C PRO A 253 -18.67 6.17 17.00
N ASN A 254 -18.03 5.57 18.01
CA ASN A 254 -18.35 4.21 18.46
C ASN A 254 -19.78 4.14 19.03
#